data_AF-A0A1W0WXR9-F1
#
_entry.id   AF-A0A1W0WXR9-F1
#
_cell.length_a   1.000
_cell.length_b   1.000
_cell.length_c   1.000
_cell.angle_alpha   90.00
_cell.angle_beta   90.00
_cell.angle_gamma   90.00
#
_symmetry.space_group_name_H-M   'P 1'
#
loop_
_entity.id
_entity.type
_entity.pdbx_description
1 polymer ?
#
loop_
_entity_poly.entity_id
_entity_poly.type
_entity_poly.pdbx_seq_one_letter_code
_entity_poly.pdbx_strand_id
1 'polypeptide(L)'
;MQRAGPFSIQTHEGCTFYSESYNGFSNGSHYVPTTLCSGRQDFVLPDNFDVSLVYPDTEALWFSYTTVIVKDKYTSLPNLPHLRYFVMELSYGDGTPRFPLNGLLIHNKNHISRLSLTRVNMSGINKADFNGFVRLKYLHLYGCQIRAISKDIFEELGINVDAPALSGIFPHLETINIYGYNIEELDWAFLSPISRHLKVQSLIVPT
;
A
#
# COMPACT_ATOMS: atom_id res chain seq x y z
N MET A 1 9.28 -16.20 38.80
CA MET A 1 8.56 -15.24 37.93
C MET A 1 9.29 -13.92 37.98
N GLN A 2 10.19 -13.67 37.03
CA GLN A 2 10.91 -12.39 36.89
C GLN A 2 10.33 -11.64 35.70
N ARG A 3 10.02 -10.35 35.93
CA ARG A 3 9.43 -9.41 34.98
C ARG A 3 10.35 -9.27 33.75
N ALA A 4 9.74 -9.31 32.57
CA ALA A 4 10.39 -8.96 31.31
C ALA A 4 10.91 -7.52 31.38
N GLY A 5 12.17 -7.34 30.96
CA GLY A 5 12.87 -6.05 30.90
C GLY A 5 12.34 -5.13 29.78
N PRO A 6 12.87 -3.91 29.68
CA PRO A 6 12.28 -2.84 28.89
C PRO A 6 12.42 -3.10 27.38
N PHE A 7 11.32 -2.83 26.66
CA PHE A 7 11.19 -2.91 25.20
C PHE A 7 12.32 -2.14 24.49
N SER A 8 13.02 -2.79 23.55
CA SER A 8 14.05 -2.10 22.75
C SER A 8 13.38 -1.32 21.62
N ILE A 9 13.13 -0.04 21.87
CA ILE A 9 12.72 0.91 20.84
C ILE A 9 14.01 1.35 20.13
N GLN A 10 14.17 0.98 18.87
CA GLN A 10 15.26 1.48 18.02
C GLN A 10 14.71 2.59 17.14
N THR A 11 15.15 3.82 17.41
CA THR A 11 14.79 5.02 16.67
C THR A 11 15.91 5.36 15.69
N HIS A 12 15.60 5.37 14.40
CA HIS A 12 16.42 6.00 13.37
C HIS A 12 15.66 7.21 12.86
N GLU A 13 16.35 8.27 12.41
CA GLU A 13 15.73 9.56 12.09
C GLU A 13 14.48 9.41 11.18
N GLY A 14 13.28 9.50 11.79
CA GLY A 14 11.97 9.42 11.15
C GLY A 14 11.23 8.09 11.16
N CYS A 15 11.90 6.94 11.33
CA CYS A 15 11.24 5.63 11.36
C CYS A 15 11.54 4.88 12.67
N THR A 16 10.49 4.34 13.29
CA THR A 16 10.58 3.53 14.51
C THR A 16 10.00 2.15 14.25
N PHE A 17 10.77 1.11 14.60
CA PHE A 17 10.27 -0.25 14.57
C PHE A 17 9.61 -0.61 15.90
N TYR A 18 8.40 -1.16 15.79
CA TYR A 18 7.66 -1.71 16.90
C TYR A 18 7.50 -3.21 16.69
N SER A 19 8.05 -4.01 17.60
CA SER A 19 7.90 -5.48 17.60
C SER A 19 6.45 -5.91 17.85
N GLU A 20 5.62 -5.01 18.38
CA GLU A 20 4.18 -5.16 18.58
C GLU A 20 3.48 -4.01 17.83
N SER A 21 2.28 -4.24 17.30
CA SER A 21 1.60 -3.29 16.42
C SER A 21 1.38 -1.93 17.04
N TYR A 22 1.63 -0.94 16.20
CA TYR A 22 1.23 0.42 16.42
C TYR A 22 -0.27 0.54 16.05
N ASN A 23 -1.08 1.01 17.01
CA ASN A 23 -2.55 1.09 17.01
C ASN A 23 -3.15 1.13 15.59
N GLY A 24 -3.75 0.03 15.14
CA GLY A 24 -4.56 0.00 13.90
C GLY A 24 -4.30 -1.18 12.97
N PHE A 25 -3.21 -1.92 13.13
CA PHE A 25 -2.96 -3.15 12.38
C PHE A 25 -3.08 -4.38 13.27
N SER A 26 -4.10 -5.20 13.02
CA SER A 26 -4.22 -6.52 13.61
C SER A 26 -4.45 -7.58 12.54
N ASN A 27 -3.92 -8.78 12.80
CA ASN A 27 -4.28 -9.99 12.09
C ASN A 27 -5.17 -10.83 13.01
N GLY A 28 -6.42 -10.41 13.17
CA GLY A 28 -7.33 -10.94 14.19
C GLY A 28 -7.00 -10.39 15.57
N SER A 29 -6.62 -11.27 16.51
CA SER A 29 -6.24 -10.92 17.89
C SER A 29 -4.76 -10.56 18.06
N HIS A 30 -3.95 -10.68 17.01
CA HIS A 30 -2.51 -10.47 17.08
C HIS A 30 -2.10 -9.14 16.46
N TYR A 31 -1.32 -8.41 17.23
CA TYR A 31 -0.61 -7.21 16.84
C TYR A 31 0.55 -7.59 15.90
N VAL A 32 0.76 -6.83 14.82
CA VAL A 32 1.78 -7.14 13.80
C VAL A 32 3.02 -6.24 13.92
N PRO A 33 4.25 -6.75 13.73
CA PRO A 33 5.46 -5.93 13.73
C PRO A 33 5.37 -4.79 12.71
N THR A 34 5.60 -3.56 13.16
CA THR A 34 5.31 -2.35 12.39
C THR A 34 6.54 -1.44 12.32
N THR A 35 6.98 -1.09 11.12
CA THR A 35 7.88 0.05 10.90
C THR A 35 7.01 1.29 10.63
N LEU A 36 6.97 2.20 11.60
CA LEU A 36 6.26 3.46 11.50
C LEU A 36 7.24 4.57 11.13
N CYS A 37 7.05 5.16 9.96
CA CYS A 37 7.75 6.35 9.49
C CYS A 37 6.84 7.56 9.69
N SER A 38 7.15 8.39 10.68
CA SER A 38 6.34 9.55 11.05
C SER A 38 7.18 10.74 11.45
N GLY A 39 6.57 11.93 11.44
CA GLY A 39 7.23 13.19 11.77
C GLY A 39 7.12 14.23 10.66
N ARG A 40 7.67 15.43 10.94
CA ARG A 40 7.61 16.60 10.04
C ARG A 40 8.68 16.60 8.94
N GLN A 41 9.45 15.53 8.82
CA GLN A 41 10.46 15.39 7.79
C GLN A 41 9.85 14.84 6.51
N ASP A 42 10.44 15.20 5.37
CA ASP A 42 10.07 14.65 4.08
C ASP A 42 10.86 13.36 3.82
N PHE A 43 10.16 12.27 3.54
CA PHE A 43 10.78 11.03 3.08
C PHE A 43 10.96 11.11 1.57
N VAL A 44 12.19 11.37 1.14
CA VAL A 44 12.55 11.35 -0.27
C VAL A 44 12.91 9.92 -0.67
N LEU A 45 12.07 9.27 -1.47
CA LEU A 45 12.37 7.96 -2.07
C LEU A 45 13.16 8.18 -3.37
N PRO A 46 14.39 7.63 -3.50
CA PRO A 46 15.10 6.74 -2.60
C PRO A 46 16.18 7.44 -1.74
N ASP A 47 16.42 8.75 -1.90
CA ASP A 47 17.60 9.44 -1.34
C ASP A 47 17.72 9.31 0.18
N ASN A 48 16.72 9.80 0.93
CA ASN A 48 16.77 9.89 2.39
C ASN A 48 16.03 8.73 3.06
N PHE A 49 15.33 7.91 2.29
CA PHE A 49 14.71 6.72 2.81
C PHE A 49 15.69 5.57 2.79
N ASP A 50 16.44 5.45 3.87
CA ASP A 50 17.31 4.30 4.08
C ASP A 50 16.45 3.05 4.31
N VAL A 51 16.30 2.25 3.25
CA VAL A 51 15.54 0.99 3.28
C VAL A 51 16.13 -0.02 4.27
N SER A 52 17.39 0.14 4.70
CA SER A 52 17.98 -0.70 5.76
C SER A 52 17.32 -0.47 7.12
N LEU A 53 16.56 0.63 7.28
CA LEU A 53 15.77 0.92 8.47
C LEU A 53 14.46 0.11 8.54
N VAL A 54 14.10 -0.60 7.47
CA VAL A 54 12.95 -1.52 7.49
C VAL A 54 13.44 -2.89 7.94
N TYR A 55 12.93 -3.36 9.08
CA TYR A 55 13.35 -4.64 9.65
C TYR A 55 12.86 -5.79 8.78
N PRO A 56 13.61 -6.91 8.70
CA PRO A 56 13.19 -8.08 7.93
C PRO A 56 11.83 -8.64 8.36
N ASP A 57 11.51 -8.53 9.65
CA ASP A 57 10.27 -9.01 10.26
C ASP A 57 9.11 -8.01 10.14
N THR A 58 9.31 -6.85 9.48
CA THR A 58 8.26 -5.86 9.30
C THR A 58 7.09 -6.43 8.52
N GLU A 59 5.94 -6.56 9.19
CA GLU A 59 4.68 -6.95 8.58
C GLU A 59 3.87 -5.74 8.10
N ALA A 60 4.04 -4.59 8.74
CA ALA A 60 3.40 -3.34 8.38
C ALA A 60 4.41 -2.21 8.18
N LEU A 61 4.44 -1.62 6.99
CA LEU A 61 5.18 -0.38 6.72
C LEU A 61 4.17 0.77 6.64
N TRP A 62 4.28 1.73 7.56
CA TRP A 62 3.33 2.81 7.70
C TRP A 62 4.02 4.18 7.66
N PHE A 63 3.70 4.98 6.65
CA PHE A 63 4.02 6.40 6.61
C PHE A 63 2.84 7.19 7.19
N SER A 64 3.02 7.84 8.35
CA SER A 64 1.93 8.51 9.07
C SER A 64 2.22 10.00 9.26
N TYR A 65 1.27 10.84 8.84
CA TYR A 65 1.30 12.30 8.96
C TYR A 65 2.59 12.95 8.45
N THR A 66 3.18 12.36 7.42
CA THR A 66 4.44 12.77 6.82
C THR A 66 4.27 13.11 5.34
N THR A 67 5.35 13.59 4.71
CA THR A 67 5.44 13.81 3.27
C THR A 67 6.30 12.72 2.67
N VAL A 68 5.87 12.12 1.56
CA VAL A 68 6.69 11.18 0.78
C VAL A 68 6.91 11.77 -0.59
N ILE A 69 8.14 12.16 -0.89
CA ILE A 69 8.55 12.74 -2.17
C ILE A 69 9.22 11.63 -2.98
N VAL A 70 8.64 11.27 -4.12
CA VAL A 70 9.27 10.28 -5.01
C VAL A 70 10.03 11.02 -6.11
N LYS A 71 11.34 10.83 -6.19
CA LYS A 71 12.16 11.40 -7.26
C LYS A 71 12.15 10.53 -8.51
N ASP A 72 12.54 11.13 -9.63
CA ASP A 72 12.89 10.38 -10.83
C ASP A 72 14.02 9.40 -10.51
N LYS A 73 13.94 8.17 -11.06
CA LYS A 73 14.91 7.07 -10.82
C LYS A 73 14.94 6.60 -9.36
N TYR A 74 13.77 6.36 -8.78
CA TYR A 74 13.66 5.76 -7.46
C TYR A 74 14.12 4.29 -7.42
N THR A 75 14.58 3.86 -6.25
CA THR A 75 14.87 2.47 -5.92
C THR A 75 13.60 1.82 -5.38
N SER A 76 13.26 0.63 -5.88
CA SER A 76 12.20 -0.20 -5.30
C SER A 76 12.52 -0.56 -3.85
N LEU A 77 11.49 -0.75 -3.02
CA LEU A 77 11.71 -1.35 -1.71
C LEU A 77 12.37 -2.73 -1.88
N PRO A 78 13.28 -3.12 -0.98
CA PRO A 78 13.81 -4.48 -0.97
C PRO A 78 12.68 -5.48 -0.78
N ASN A 79 12.96 -6.75 -1.03
CA ASN A 79 12.01 -7.82 -0.69
C ASN A 79 11.84 -7.90 0.83
N LEU A 80 10.62 -7.66 1.29
CA LEU A 80 10.18 -7.74 2.67
C LEU A 80 9.17 -8.89 2.75
N PRO A 81 9.62 -10.13 2.99
CA PRO A 81 8.81 -11.34 2.80
C PRO A 81 7.58 -11.41 3.74
N HIS A 82 7.64 -10.67 4.84
CA HIS A 82 6.58 -10.58 5.84
C HIS A 82 5.63 -9.40 5.60
N LEU A 83 5.93 -8.48 4.68
CA LEU A 83 5.12 -7.28 4.47
C LEU A 83 3.71 -7.63 3.98
N ARG A 84 2.72 -7.39 4.84
CA ARG A 84 1.28 -7.61 4.58
C ARG A 84 0.52 -6.30 4.44
N TYR A 85 0.98 -5.26 5.14
CA TYR A 85 0.31 -3.96 5.20
C TYR A 85 1.24 -2.88 4.67
N PHE A 86 0.82 -2.20 3.61
CA PHE A 86 1.49 -0.99 3.13
C PHE A 86 0.53 0.18 3.25
N VAL A 87 0.86 1.14 4.11
CA VAL A 87 -0.03 2.25 4.45
C VAL A 87 0.70 3.57 4.32
N MET A 88 0.08 4.48 3.57
CA MET A 88 0.50 5.87 3.46
C MET A 88 -0.66 6.78 3.86
N GLU A 89 -0.47 7.50 4.95
CA GLU A 89 -1.37 8.54 5.45
C GLU A 89 -0.62 9.88 5.38
N LEU A 90 -0.59 10.47 4.18
CA LEU A 90 0.19 11.67 3.93
C LEU A 90 -0.57 12.93 4.36
N SER A 91 0.17 13.90 4.93
CA SER A 91 -0.42 15.16 5.41
C SER A 91 -0.80 16.10 4.26
N TYR A 92 0.01 16.15 3.19
CA TYR A 92 -0.17 17.02 2.04
C TYR A 92 -0.10 16.22 0.74
N GLY A 93 -0.94 16.59 -0.22
CA GLY A 93 -1.00 16.02 -1.56
C GLY A 93 -0.61 17.05 -2.59
N ASP A 94 0.62 17.57 -2.52
CA ASP A 94 1.23 18.40 -3.55
C ASP A 94 1.68 17.51 -4.71
N GLY A 95 0.67 16.96 -5.39
CA GLY A 95 0.83 16.03 -6.48
C GLY A 95 1.77 16.55 -7.56
N THR A 96 3.00 16.04 -7.56
CA THR A 96 3.85 15.70 -8.70
C THR A 96 5.21 15.27 -8.16
N PRO A 97 5.82 14.19 -8.66
CA PRO A 97 5.35 13.31 -9.74
C PRO A 97 4.27 12.30 -9.30
N ARG A 98 3.79 11.48 -10.24
CA ARG A 98 2.88 10.35 -9.98
C ARG A 98 3.55 9.37 -9.02
N PHE A 99 2.81 8.91 -8.02
CA PHE A 99 3.25 7.86 -7.11
C PHE A 99 3.51 6.55 -7.89
N PRO A 100 4.73 5.99 -7.82
CA PRO A 100 5.11 4.85 -8.65
C PRO A 100 4.78 3.52 -7.96
N LEU A 101 3.50 3.30 -7.64
CA LEU A 101 3.04 2.12 -6.91
C LEU A 101 3.60 0.81 -7.50
N ASN A 102 3.53 0.65 -8.82
CA ASN A 102 4.02 -0.54 -9.52
C ASN A 102 5.49 -0.84 -9.20
N GLY A 103 6.38 0.11 -9.52
CA GLY A 103 7.81 -0.16 -9.39
C GLY A 103 8.33 -0.03 -7.97
N LEU A 104 7.73 0.80 -7.11
CA LEU A 104 8.16 0.92 -5.72
C LEU A 104 7.96 -0.40 -4.95
N LEU A 105 6.84 -1.08 -5.20
CA LEU A 105 6.46 -2.31 -4.50
C LEU A 105 6.72 -3.58 -5.32
N ILE A 106 7.47 -3.51 -6.41
CA ILE A 106 7.64 -4.61 -7.38
C ILE A 106 8.05 -5.94 -6.73
N HIS A 107 8.87 -5.92 -5.68
CA HIS A 107 9.34 -7.10 -4.96
C HIS A 107 8.42 -7.57 -3.82
N ASN A 108 7.34 -6.85 -3.54
CA ASN A 108 6.50 -7.05 -2.34
C ASN A 108 5.02 -7.32 -2.65
N LYS A 109 4.57 -7.07 -3.89
CA LYS A 109 3.15 -7.13 -4.27
C LYS A 109 2.47 -8.46 -3.93
N ASN A 110 3.18 -9.58 -4.11
CA ASN A 110 2.67 -10.94 -3.93
C ASN A 110 2.32 -11.29 -2.48
N HIS A 111 2.70 -10.46 -1.51
CA HIS A 111 2.54 -10.72 -0.08
C HIS A 111 1.61 -9.72 0.61
N ILE A 112 1.42 -8.54 0.02
CA ILE A 112 0.56 -7.48 0.55
C ILE A 112 -0.90 -7.90 0.48
N SER A 113 -1.57 -7.87 1.63
CA SER A 113 -3.00 -8.14 1.78
C SER A 113 -3.84 -6.87 1.98
N ARG A 114 -3.22 -5.79 2.45
CA ARG A 114 -3.84 -4.47 2.60
C ARG A 114 -2.95 -3.38 2.02
N LEU A 115 -3.51 -2.64 1.08
CA LEU A 115 -2.92 -1.44 0.51
C LEU A 115 -3.83 -0.25 0.84
N SER A 116 -3.31 0.73 1.59
CA SER A 116 -4.05 1.94 1.94
C SER A 116 -3.24 3.17 1.60
N LEU A 117 -3.71 3.93 0.61
CA LEU A 117 -3.05 5.13 0.14
C LEU A 117 -3.97 6.32 0.38
N THR A 118 -3.44 7.35 1.04
CA THR A 118 -4.16 8.59 1.32
C THR A 118 -3.36 9.78 0.78
N ARG A 119 -4.03 10.63 0.00
CA ARG A 119 -3.48 11.90 -0.54
C ARG A 119 -2.24 11.76 -1.43
N VAL A 120 -2.16 10.67 -2.19
CA VAL A 120 -1.08 10.47 -3.19
C VAL A 120 -1.54 10.79 -4.62
N ASN A 121 -0.61 11.19 -5.48
CA ASN A 121 -0.89 11.40 -6.89
C ASN A 121 -0.93 10.05 -7.64
N MET A 122 -2.13 9.55 -7.93
CA MET A 122 -2.35 8.31 -8.68
C MET A 122 -2.93 8.60 -10.07
N SER A 123 -2.53 9.72 -10.69
CA SER A 123 -2.95 10.06 -12.04
C SER A 123 -2.47 8.99 -13.04
N GLY A 124 -3.35 8.62 -13.99
CA GLY A 124 -3.05 7.54 -14.94
C GLY A 124 -2.84 6.18 -14.26
N ILE A 125 -3.59 5.90 -13.20
CA ILE A 125 -3.66 4.56 -12.61
C ILE A 125 -4.08 3.55 -13.67
N ASN A 126 -3.42 2.39 -13.71
CA ASN A 126 -3.65 1.38 -14.73
C ASN A 126 -3.41 -0.04 -14.19
N LYS A 127 -3.70 -1.05 -15.01
CA LYS A 127 -3.57 -2.46 -14.63
C LYS A 127 -2.19 -2.87 -14.09
N ALA A 128 -1.10 -2.25 -14.55
CA ALA A 128 0.24 -2.60 -14.09
C ALA A 128 0.49 -2.17 -12.64
N ASP A 129 -0.24 -1.18 -12.12
CA ASP A 129 -0.18 -0.83 -10.70
C ASP A 129 -0.65 -1.99 -9.82
N PHE A 130 -1.66 -2.75 -10.25
CA PHE A 130 -2.29 -3.81 -9.47
C PHE A 130 -1.90 -5.23 -9.86
N ASN A 131 -1.25 -5.44 -11.01
CA ASN A 131 -0.67 -6.73 -11.38
C ASN A 131 0.34 -7.19 -10.30
N GLY A 132 0.32 -8.47 -9.94
CA GLY A 132 1.19 -9.09 -8.94
C GLY A 132 0.65 -9.07 -7.51
N PHE A 133 -0.43 -8.34 -7.23
CA PHE A 133 -1.07 -8.28 -5.90
C PHE A 133 -1.95 -9.50 -5.59
N VAL A 134 -1.33 -10.69 -5.56
CA VAL A 134 -2.08 -11.96 -5.52
C VAL A 134 -2.79 -12.25 -4.20
N ARG A 135 -2.44 -11.52 -3.13
CA ARG A 135 -3.03 -11.67 -1.79
C ARG A 135 -3.85 -10.45 -1.36
N LEU A 136 -4.01 -9.46 -2.22
CA LEU A 136 -4.66 -8.20 -1.86
C LEU A 136 -6.16 -8.42 -1.59
N LYS A 137 -6.57 -8.10 -0.37
CA LYS A 137 -7.94 -8.21 0.13
C LYS A 137 -8.58 -6.84 0.38
N TYR A 138 -7.78 -5.86 0.79
CA TYR A 138 -8.25 -4.53 1.15
C TYR A 138 -7.51 -3.48 0.34
N LEU A 139 -8.24 -2.74 -0.51
CA LEU A 139 -7.73 -1.62 -1.27
C LEU A 139 -8.46 -0.35 -0.86
N HIS A 140 -7.70 0.58 -0.28
CA HIS A 140 -8.20 1.87 0.15
C HIS A 140 -7.43 2.99 -0.55
N LEU A 141 -8.13 3.84 -1.28
CA LEU A 141 -7.59 5.00 -2.00
C LEU A 141 -8.38 6.25 -1.58
N TYR A 142 -7.85 7.01 -0.64
CA TYR A 142 -8.51 8.18 -0.05
C TYR A 142 -7.86 9.49 -0.50
N GLY A 143 -8.63 10.40 -1.08
CA GLY A 143 -8.12 11.68 -1.59
C GLY A 143 -6.95 11.52 -2.58
N CYS A 144 -6.85 10.36 -3.24
CA CYS A 144 -5.83 10.12 -4.25
C CYS A 144 -6.22 10.89 -5.51
N GLN A 145 -5.26 11.54 -6.17
CA GLN A 145 -5.53 12.29 -7.40
C GLN A 145 -5.73 11.32 -8.57
N ILE A 146 -6.91 10.70 -8.65
CA ILE A 146 -7.30 9.77 -9.71
C ILE A 146 -8.25 10.51 -10.65
N ARG A 147 -7.86 10.69 -11.92
CA ARG A 147 -8.71 11.36 -12.93
C ARG A 147 -9.65 10.41 -13.66
N ALA A 148 -9.14 9.23 -13.99
CA ALA A 148 -9.88 8.21 -14.73
C ALA A 148 -9.63 6.83 -14.11
N ILE A 149 -10.66 5.98 -14.11
CA ILE A 149 -10.56 4.56 -13.77
C ILE A 149 -11.04 3.75 -14.98
N SER A 150 -10.11 3.04 -15.61
CA SER A 150 -10.37 2.18 -16.76
C SER A 150 -10.90 0.81 -16.33
N LYS A 151 -11.67 0.17 -17.22
CA LYS A 151 -12.26 -1.15 -16.98
C LYS A 151 -11.26 -2.29 -16.74
N ASP A 152 -10.02 -2.13 -17.19
CA ASP A 152 -9.00 -3.18 -17.16
C ASP A 152 -8.12 -3.15 -15.90
N ILE A 153 -8.32 -2.15 -15.01
CA ILE A 153 -7.44 -1.88 -13.85
C ILE A 153 -7.23 -3.09 -12.92
N PHE A 154 -8.21 -4.01 -12.85
CA PHE A 154 -8.14 -5.22 -12.03
C PHE A 154 -8.13 -6.53 -12.83
N GLU A 155 -8.01 -6.49 -14.17
CA GLU A 155 -7.96 -7.72 -14.99
C GLU A 155 -6.78 -8.63 -14.63
N GLU A 156 -5.65 -8.03 -14.27
CA GLU A 156 -4.42 -8.75 -13.89
C GLU A 156 -4.22 -8.82 -12.36
N LEU A 157 -5.21 -8.38 -11.58
CA LEU A 157 -5.18 -8.53 -10.13
C LEU A 157 -5.28 -10.03 -9.80
N GLY A 158 -4.34 -10.55 -9.03
CA GLY A 158 -4.25 -12.00 -8.78
C GLY A 158 -3.25 -12.72 -9.68
N ILE A 159 -2.84 -12.16 -10.82
CA ILE A 159 -1.90 -12.88 -11.69
C ILE A 159 -0.50 -12.81 -11.08
N ASN A 160 0.12 -13.97 -10.84
CA ASN A 160 1.55 -14.06 -10.56
C ASN A 160 2.27 -14.26 -11.89
N VAL A 161 2.92 -13.21 -12.40
CA VAL A 161 3.65 -13.28 -13.68
C VAL A 161 4.87 -14.21 -13.59
N ASP A 162 5.40 -14.44 -12.37
CA ASP A 162 6.60 -15.25 -12.12
C ASP A 162 6.30 -16.70 -11.73
N ALA A 163 5.03 -17.12 -11.63
CA ALA A 163 4.66 -18.49 -11.31
C ALA A 163 3.83 -19.13 -12.46
N PRO A 164 4.19 -20.34 -12.92
CA PRO A 164 3.38 -21.04 -13.90
C PRO A 164 1.97 -21.24 -13.36
N ALA A 165 0.98 -20.87 -14.17
CA ALA A 165 -0.45 -20.89 -13.86
C ALA A 165 -0.94 -22.31 -13.51
N LEU A 166 -0.71 -22.73 -12.27
CA LEU A 166 -1.14 -24.03 -11.73
C LEU A 166 -2.02 -23.84 -10.49
N SER A 167 -3.00 -22.97 -10.61
CA SER A 167 -4.28 -22.98 -9.88
C SER A 167 -4.91 -21.62 -10.15
N GLY A 168 -6.17 -21.57 -10.58
CA GLY A 168 -6.87 -20.33 -10.88
C GLY A 168 -6.66 -19.28 -9.79
N ILE A 169 -5.86 -18.25 -10.10
CA ILE A 169 -5.63 -17.16 -9.17
C ILE A 169 -6.72 -16.15 -9.42
N PHE A 170 -7.78 -16.24 -8.63
CA PHE A 170 -8.84 -15.26 -8.65
C PHE A 170 -8.44 -14.10 -7.75
N PRO A 171 -8.66 -12.84 -8.17
CA PRO A 171 -8.49 -11.72 -7.27
C PRO A 171 -9.42 -11.90 -6.06
N HIS A 172 -8.82 -11.95 -4.86
CA HIS A 172 -9.53 -12.07 -3.58
C HIS A 172 -9.80 -10.70 -2.96
N LEU A 173 -10.02 -9.67 -3.79
CA LEU A 173 -10.29 -8.33 -3.28
C LEU A 173 -11.67 -8.32 -2.62
N GLU A 174 -11.68 -8.21 -1.29
CA GLU A 174 -12.89 -8.27 -0.47
C GLU A 174 -13.46 -6.87 -0.20
N THR A 175 -12.60 -5.86 -0.16
CA THR A 175 -13.00 -4.48 0.12
C THR A 175 -12.29 -3.52 -0.82
N ILE A 176 -13.10 -2.68 -1.48
CA ILE A 176 -12.61 -1.56 -2.26
C ILE A 176 -13.27 -0.27 -1.78
N ASN A 177 -12.41 0.68 -1.43
CA ASN A 177 -12.78 1.97 -0.89
C ASN A 177 -12.04 3.03 -1.71
N ILE A 178 -12.74 3.72 -2.59
CA ILE A 178 -12.17 4.80 -3.38
C ILE A 178 -12.96 6.07 -3.07
N TYR A 179 -12.26 7.06 -2.55
CA TYR A 179 -12.82 8.34 -2.16
C TYR A 179 -11.99 9.41 -2.87
N GLY A 180 -12.50 9.93 -3.98
CA GLY A 180 -11.77 10.88 -4.82
C GLY A 180 -12.70 11.99 -5.27
N TYR A 181 -12.32 13.24 -5.03
CA TYR A 181 -13.10 14.41 -5.45
C TYR A 181 -12.81 14.86 -6.89
N ASN A 182 -11.94 14.14 -7.60
CA ASN A 182 -11.37 14.58 -8.87
C ASN A 182 -11.43 13.49 -9.96
N ILE A 183 -12.26 12.46 -9.75
CA ILE A 183 -12.50 11.44 -10.78
C ILE A 183 -13.48 12.04 -11.78
N GLU A 184 -13.00 12.24 -13.00
CA GLU A 184 -13.74 12.81 -14.14
C GLU A 184 -14.35 11.69 -14.99
N GLU A 185 -13.65 10.55 -15.11
CA GLU A 185 -14.07 9.42 -15.93
C GLU A 185 -14.09 8.11 -15.11
N LEU A 186 -15.21 7.40 -15.17
CA LEU A 186 -15.41 6.14 -14.43
C LEU A 186 -16.14 5.12 -15.31
N ASP A 187 -15.44 4.06 -15.70
CA ASP A 187 -16.06 2.90 -16.36
C ASP A 187 -16.31 1.79 -15.33
N TRP A 188 -17.56 1.70 -14.84
CA TRP A 188 -18.01 0.70 -13.85
C TRP A 188 -17.68 -0.76 -14.19
N ALA A 189 -17.39 -1.09 -15.45
CA ALA A 189 -16.92 -2.42 -15.83
C ALA A 189 -15.60 -2.81 -15.12
N PHE A 190 -14.86 -1.85 -14.55
CA PHE A 190 -13.66 -2.09 -13.77
C PHE A 190 -13.86 -3.03 -12.57
N LEU A 191 -15.09 -3.14 -12.06
CA LEU A 191 -15.43 -4.05 -10.97
C LEU A 191 -15.63 -5.49 -11.42
N SER A 192 -15.83 -5.73 -12.72
CA SER A 192 -16.16 -7.06 -13.25
C SER A 192 -15.18 -8.15 -12.80
N PRO A 193 -13.85 -7.96 -12.88
CA PRO A 193 -12.88 -8.98 -12.49
C PRO A 193 -12.94 -9.37 -11.01
N ILE A 194 -13.35 -8.45 -10.14
CA ILE A 194 -13.33 -8.59 -8.66
C ILE A 194 -14.70 -8.84 -8.04
N SER A 195 -15.77 -8.67 -8.82
CA SER A 195 -17.16 -8.64 -8.35
C SER A 195 -17.58 -9.86 -7.52
N ARG A 196 -17.04 -11.05 -7.83
CA ARG A 196 -17.40 -12.31 -7.14
C ARG A 196 -16.93 -12.39 -5.67
N HIS A 197 -15.87 -11.66 -5.32
CA HIS A 197 -15.28 -11.71 -3.97
C HIS A 197 -15.51 -10.44 -3.16
N LEU A 198 -16.06 -9.41 -3.79
CA LEU A 198 -16.27 -8.12 -3.16
C LEU A 198 -17.39 -8.21 -2.12
N LYS A 199 -17.04 -7.95 -0.86
CA LYS A 199 -17.96 -7.93 0.28
C LYS A 199 -18.41 -6.52 0.61
N VAL A 200 -17.49 -5.56 0.49
CA VAL A 200 -17.73 -4.15 0.80
C VAL A 200 -17.21 -3.30 -0.34
N GLN A 201 -18.07 -2.41 -0.81
CA GLN A 201 -17.72 -1.40 -1.78
C GLN A 201 -18.17 -0.04 -1.25
N SER A 202 -17.25 0.91 -1.19
CA SER A 202 -17.59 2.32 -1.03
C SER A 202 -16.87 3.14 -2.09
N LEU A 203 -17.65 3.77 -2.96
CA LEU A 203 -17.16 4.70 -3.95
C LEU A 203 -17.86 6.04 -3.72
N ILE A 204 -17.09 7.05 -3.34
CA ILE A 204 -17.58 8.44 -3.28
C ILE A 204 -16.87 9.22 -4.37
N VAL A 205 -17.63 9.50 -5.44
CA VAL A 205 -17.23 10.38 -6.55
C VAL A 205 -18.19 11.57 -6.55
N PRO A 206 -17.72 12.83 -6.68
CA PRO A 206 -18.61 13.96 -6.90
C PRO A 206 -19.33 13.78 -8.25
N THR A 207 -20.66 13.85 -8.20
CA THR A 207 -21.54 13.94 -9.38
C THR A 207 -21.49 15.32 -10.00
#